data_AF-A0A7R7HVU7-F1
#
_entry.id   AF-A0A7R7HVU7-F1
#
_cell.length_a   1.000
_cell.length_b   1.000
_cell.length_c   1.000
_cell.angle_alpha   90.00
_cell.angle_beta   90.00
_cell.angle_gamma   90.00
#
_symmetry.space_group_name_H-M   'P 1'
#
loop_
_entity.id
_entity.type
_entity.pdbx_description
1 polymer ?
#
loop_
_entity_poly.entity_id
_entity_poly.type
_entity_poly.pdbx_seq_one_letter_code
_entity_poly.pdbx_strand_id
1 'polypeptide(L)'
;MPWELPPDPAEDVSSREELATFVRALQDDFARRGEEWENPTLDRFLEALAAWIKDSPGWYKNFGQSMPESGDWKFFARALAAAVIYE
;
A
#
# COMPACT_ATOMS: atom_id res chain seq x y z
N MET A 1 -1.31 20.14 -17.56
CA MET A 1 -1.87 20.14 -16.19
C MET A 1 -0.85 19.45 -15.31
N PRO A 2 -0.17 20.12 -14.36
CA PRO A 2 1.05 19.58 -13.79
C PRO A 2 0.73 18.71 -12.57
N TRP A 3 0.31 17.49 -12.83
CA TRP A 3 0.41 16.37 -11.91
C TRP A 3 0.38 15.09 -12.75
N GLU A 4 1.39 14.86 -13.58
CA GLU A 4 1.74 13.45 -13.80
C GLU A 4 2.33 13.00 -12.46
N LEU A 5 1.56 12.23 -11.69
CA LEU A 5 2.13 11.48 -10.59
C LEU A 5 3.28 10.66 -11.21
N PRO A 6 4.48 10.64 -10.61
CA PRO A 6 5.51 9.71 -11.05
C PRO A 6 4.88 8.31 -11.08
N PRO A 7 5.28 7.40 -12.00
CA PRO A 7 4.75 6.05 -12.03
C PRO A 7 4.84 5.51 -10.60
N ASP A 8 3.67 5.25 -10.02
CA ASP A 8 3.60 4.75 -8.66
C ASP A 8 4.25 3.37 -8.73
N PRO A 9 5.36 3.11 -8.02
CA PRO A 9 6.00 1.80 -8.04
C PRO A 9 5.04 0.66 -7.63
N ALA A 10 3.87 0.97 -7.06
CA ALA A 10 2.79 0.02 -6.84
C ALA A 10 2.03 -0.40 -8.12
N GLU A 11 1.98 0.41 -9.18
CA GLU A 11 1.26 0.13 -10.43
C GLU A 11 1.91 -1.00 -11.25
N ASP A 12 3.21 -1.25 -11.04
CA ASP A 12 3.95 -2.32 -11.71
C ASP A 12 3.96 -3.66 -10.92
N VAL A 13 3.30 -3.72 -9.75
CA VAL A 13 3.27 -4.94 -8.92
C VAL A 13 2.25 -5.93 -9.48
N SER A 14 2.74 -7.02 -10.09
CA SER A 14 1.91 -8.05 -10.74
C SER A 14 2.05 -9.44 -10.14
N SER A 15 3.03 -9.64 -9.25
CA SER A 15 3.33 -10.93 -8.60
C SER A 15 3.54 -10.81 -7.08
N ARG A 16 3.51 -11.96 -6.39
CA ARG A 16 3.75 -12.02 -4.93
C ARG A 16 5.19 -11.62 -4.58
N GLU A 17 6.14 -11.98 -5.44
CA GLU A 17 7.56 -11.66 -5.31
C GLU A 17 7.82 -10.15 -5.51
N GLU A 18 7.13 -9.52 -6.45
CA GLU A 18 7.14 -8.06 -6.64
C GLU A 18 6.49 -7.34 -5.45
N LEU A 19 5.36 -7.83 -4.94
CA LEU A 19 4.75 -7.29 -3.73
C LEU A 19 5.70 -7.37 -2.52
N ALA A 20 6.36 -8.51 -2.32
CA ALA A 20 7.35 -8.65 -1.24
C ALA A 20 8.56 -7.73 -1.41
N THR A 21 8.93 -7.42 -2.66
CA THR A 21 10.00 -6.46 -2.96
C THR A 21 9.56 -5.03 -2.68
N PHE A 22 8.33 -4.68 -3.06
CA PHE A 22 7.72 -3.39 -2.74
C PHE A 22 7.62 -3.15 -1.23
N VAL A 23 7.15 -4.14 -0.45
CA VAL A 23 7.07 -4.03 1.01
C VAL A 23 8.45 -3.83 1.65
N ARG A 24 9.50 -4.51 1.16
CA ARG A 24 10.88 -4.29 1.62
C ARG A 24 11.38 -2.89 1.26
N ALA A 25 11.06 -2.38 0.07
CA ALA A 25 11.40 -1.02 -0.31
C ALA A 25 10.72 0.02 0.59
N LEU A 26 9.45 -0.19 0.98
CA LEU A 26 8.77 0.66 1.97
C LEU A 26 9.44 0.61 3.34
N GLN A 27 9.84 -0.59 3.80
CA GLN A 27 10.58 -0.74 5.05
C GLN A 27 11.92 0.02 5.02
N ASP A 28 12.69 -0.12 3.93
CA ASP A 28 13.98 0.55 3.75
C ASP A 28 13.83 2.08 3.61
N ASP A 29 12.74 2.56 3.02
CA ASP A 29 12.41 3.98 2.98
C ASP A 29 12.06 4.51 4.38
N PHE A 30 11.18 3.81 5.10
CA PHE A 30 10.83 4.15 6.48
C PHE A 30 12.04 4.14 7.42
N ALA A 31 12.95 3.18 7.27
CA ALA A 31 14.18 3.12 8.07
C ALA A 31 15.11 4.32 7.83
N ARG A 32 15.11 4.87 6.61
CA ARG A 32 15.97 6.02 6.24
C ARG A 32 15.32 7.37 6.50
N ARG A 33 14.01 7.48 6.30
CA ARG A 33 13.27 8.76 6.21
C ARG A 33 11.90 8.71 6.88
N GLY A 34 11.65 7.74 7.77
CA GLY A 34 10.35 7.56 8.42
C GLY A 34 9.86 8.77 9.22
N GLU A 35 10.77 9.63 9.67
CA GLU A 35 10.44 10.93 10.29
C GLU A 35 9.79 11.95 9.33
N GLU A 36 10.00 11.78 8.02
CA GLU A 36 9.36 12.59 6.98
C GLU A 36 7.97 12.07 6.59
N TRP A 37 7.60 10.86 7.01
CA TRP A 37 6.30 10.27 6.70
C TRP A 37 5.18 10.96 7.50
N GLU A 38 4.03 11.20 6.87
CA GLU A 38 2.84 11.71 7.54
C GLU A 38 2.31 10.73 8.63
N ASN A 39 2.60 9.44 8.45
CA ASN A 39 2.25 8.35 9.35
C ASN A 39 3.50 7.61 9.86
N PRO A 40 4.29 8.22 10.76
CA PRO A 40 5.65 7.78 11.09
C PRO A 40 5.69 6.65 12.14
N THR A 41 4.56 6.07 12.52
CA THR A 41 4.46 5.01 13.53
C THR A 41 3.53 3.91 13.03
N LEU A 42 3.70 2.68 13.53
CA LEU A 42 2.92 1.52 13.08
C LEU A 42 1.41 1.72 13.29
N ASP A 43 0.99 2.29 14.42
CA ASP A 43 -0.42 2.59 14.71
C ASP A 43 -1.02 3.58 13.72
N ARG A 44 -0.31 4.68 13.41
CA ARG A 44 -0.76 5.68 12.44
C ARG A 44 -0.76 5.13 11.02
N PHE A 45 0.23 4.33 10.66
CA PHE A 45 0.31 3.69 9.35
C PHE A 45 -0.86 2.73 9.13
N LEU A 46 -1.19 1.90 10.12
CA LEU A 46 -2.32 0.97 10.05
C LEU A 46 -3.67 1.71 10.00
N GLU A 47 -3.83 2.82 10.74
CA GLU A 47 -5.03 3.67 10.66
C GLU A 47 -5.18 4.28 9.26
N ALA A 48 -4.11 4.85 8.72
CA ALA A 48 -4.11 5.44 7.37
C ALA A 48 -4.39 4.38 6.28
N LEU A 49 -3.79 3.19 6.41
CA LEU A 49 -4.04 2.06 5.51
C LEU A 49 -5.51 1.62 5.56
N ALA A 50 -6.11 1.53 6.74
CA ALA A 50 -7.51 1.17 6.91
C ALA A 50 -8.46 2.23 6.30
N ALA A 51 -8.16 3.52 6.53
CA ALA A 51 -8.90 4.63 5.92
C ALA A 51 -8.81 4.59 4.39
N TRP A 52 -7.61 4.40 3.85
CA TRP A 52 -7.41 4.30 2.40
C TRP A 52 -8.16 3.10 1.80
N ILE A 53 -8.09 1.90 2.38
CA ILE A 53 -8.81 0.72 1.85
C ILE A 53 -10.30 1.02 1.73
N LYS A 54 -10.89 1.64 2.76
CA LYS A 54 -12.31 2.01 2.80
C LYS A 54 -12.68 3.06 1.75
N ASP A 55 -11.83 4.06 1.55
CA ASP A 55 -12.11 5.21 0.68
C ASP A 55 -11.59 5.02 -0.76
N SER A 56 -10.76 3.99 -1.00
CA SER A 56 -10.14 3.68 -2.29
C SER A 56 -11.13 3.59 -3.46
N PRO A 57 -12.38 3.09 -3.33
CA PRO A 57 -13.32 3.10 -4.44
C PRO A 57 -13.59 4.52 -4.98
N GLY A 58 -13.59 5.52 -4.11
CA GLY A 58 -13.72 6.92 -4.49
C GLY A 58 -12.50 7.44 -5.26
N TRP A 59 -11.30 7.04 -4.86
CA TRP A 59 -10.07 7.34 -5.58
C TRP A 59 -10.07 6.71 -6.97
N TYR A 60 -10.30 5.40 -7.09
CA TYR A 60 -10.38 4.70 -8.39
C TYR A 60 -11.37 5.40 -9.34
N LYS A 61 -12.57 5.72 -8.83
CA LYS A 61 -13.58 6.48 -9.60
C LYS A 61 -13.08 7.86 -10.05
N ASN A 62 -12.44 8.62 -9.16
CA ASN A 62 -11.97 9.98 -9.46
C ASN A 62 -10.83 10.01 -10.47
N PHE A 63 -10.00 8.96 -10.51
CA PHE A 63 -8.88 8.82 -11.43
C PHE A 63 -9.21 7.99 -12.69
N GLY A 64 -10.48 7.62 -12.89
CA GLY A 64 -10.92 6.86 -14.06
C GLY A 64 -10.36 5.44 -14.12
N GLN A 65 -9.85 4.93 -13.00
CA GLN A 65 -9.34 3.57 -12.87
C GLN A 65 -10.46 2.62 -12.42
N SER A 66 -10.40 1.37 -12.86
CA SER A 66 -11.28 0.31 -12.35
C SER A 66 -10.65 -0.33 -11.12
N MET A 67 -11.39 -0.33 -10.01
CA MET A 67 -11.00 -1.13 -8.84
C MET A 67 -10.95 -2.62 -9.25
N PRO A 68 -9.95 -3.40 -8.77
CA PRO A 68 -9.91 -4.83 -9.06
C PRO A 68 -11.19 -5.51 -8.53
N GLU A 69 -12.05 -5.98 -9.43
CA GLU A 69 -13.32 -6.65 -9.07
C GLU A 69 -13.11 -7.87 -8.15
N SER A 70 -11.91 -8.46 -8.22
CA SER A 70 -11.49 -9.65 -7.50
C SER A 70 -10.23 -9.44 -6.66
N GLY A 71 -10.03 -8.24 -6.09
CA GLY A 71 -8.97 -8.04 -5.11
C GLY A 71 -9.02 -9.16 -4.07
N ASP A 72 -7.93 -9.92 -3.91
CA ASP A 72 -7.91 -11.02 -2.95
C ASP A 72 -7.74 -10.46 -1.53
N TRP A 73 -8.81 -9.86 -1.02
CA TRP A 73 -8.88 -9.26 0.32
C TRP A 73 -8.57 -10.29 1.41
N LYS A 74 -8.84 -11.58 1.14
CA LYS A 74 -8.50 -12.67 2.05
C LYS A 74 -6.99 -12.90 2.08
N PHE A 75 -6.32 -12.90 0.93
CA PHE A 75 -4.86 -12.94 0.88
C PHE A 75 -4.25 -11.75 1.62
N PHE A 76 -4.72 -10.52 1.33
CA PHE A 76 -4.19 -9.32 1.99
C PHE A 76 -4.35 -9.37 3.52
N ALA A 77 -5.54 -9.73 4.02
CA ALA A 77 -5.78 -9.89 5.45
C ALA A 77 -4.92 -11.00 6.08
N ARG A 78 -4.72 -12.13 5.39
CA ARG A 78 -3.85 -13.23 5.86
C ARG A 78 -2.38 -12.80 5.91
N ALA A 79 -1.91 -12.05 4.92
CA ALA A 79 -0.56 -11.53 4.90
C ALA A 79 -0.29 -10.58 6.07
N LEU A 80 -1.20 -9.63 6.33
CA LEU A 80 -1.12 -8.75 7.50
C LEU A 80 -1.13 -9.53 8.82
N ALA A 81 -2.01 -10.53 8.95
CA ALA A 81 -2.07 -11.38 10.14
C ALA A 81 -0.78 -12.21 10.33
N ALA A 82 -0.21 -12.73 9.24
CA ALA A 82 1.04 -13.48 9.29
C ALA A 82 2.22 -12.58 9.69
N ALA A 83 2.28 -11.33 9.23
CA ALA A 83 3.36 -10.38 9.54
C ALA A 83 3.50 -10.05 11.03
N VAL A 84 2.46 -10.30 11.84
CA VAL A 84 2.53 -10.13 13.30
C VAL A 84 3.35 -11.24 13.98
N ILE A 85 3.45 -12.42 13.36
CA ILE A 85 4.01 -13.65 13.97
C ILE A 85 5.24 -14.17 13.21
N TYR A 86 5.32 -13.92 11.90
CA TYR A 86 6.32 -14.47 11.00
C TYR A 86 7.69 -13.78 11.18
N GLU A 87 8.77 -14.56 11.30
CA GLU A 87 10.17 -14.11 11.41
C GLU A 87 10.86 -13.93 10.04
#